data_AF-A0A833L469-F1
#
_entry.id   AF-A0A833L469-F1
#
_cell.length_a   1.000
_cell.length_b   1.000
_cell.length_c   1.000
_cell.angle_alpha   90.00
_cell.angle_beta   90.00
_cell.angle_gamma   90.00
#
_symmetry.space_group_name_H-M   'P 1'
#
loop_
_entity.id
_entity.type
_entity.pdbx_description
1 polymer ?
#
loop_
_entity_poly.entity_id
_entity_poly.type
_entity_poly.pdbx_seq_one_letter_code
_entity_poly.pdbx_strand_id
1 'polypeptide(L)'
;MLLLSFSQPALIFETQAKADWRCRMAHDTIASSAPIGRIRAIIRTVDLDCECRDKLDLALDRFELLERRRHLRTLIQDARHQAEQIASMLDLLRELDEIRADESDGSVFEELALLFDAIAVAAATGARDMRHFRTLHAGLPAPETPDGTVP
;
A
#
# COMPACT_ATOMS: atom_id res chain seq x y z
N MET A 1 2.12 45.74 55.77
CA MET A 1 0.78 46.05 55.23
C MET A 1 1.04 46.99 54.05
N LEU A 2 0.94 46.66 52.76
CA LEU A 2 0.21 45.68 51.93
C LEU A 2 1.13 45.33 50.74
N LEU A 3 1.41 44.05 50.49
CA LEU A 3 0.81 43.14 49.50
C LEU A 3 1.12 43.46 48.03
N LEU A 4 1.76 42.45 47.43
CA LEU A 4 2.35 42.38 46.10
C LEU A 4 1.29 42.35 45.00
N SER A 5 1.62 43.00 43.88
CA SER A 5 0.89 42.97 42.62
C SER A 5 0.77 41.52 42.10
N PHE A 6 -0.45 41.03 41.96
CA PHE A 6 -0.75 39.68 41.48
C PHE A 6 -0.75 39.70 39.95
N SER A 7 0.22 38.98 39.37
CA SER A 7 0.32 38.68 37.95
C SER A 7 -0.85 37.79 37.51
N GLN A 8 -1.42 38.07 36.34
CA GLN A 8 -2.62 37.43 35.80
C GLN A 8 -2.23 36.33 34.79
N PRO A 9 -2.39 35.01 35.07
CA PRO A 9 -1.98 33.93 34.17
C PRO A 9 -3.13 33.26 33.39
N ALA A 10 -4.34 33.85 33.35
CA ALA A 10 -5.54 33.16 32.90
C ALA A 10 -5.68 32.92 31.38
N LEU A 11 -4.88 33.57 30.52
CA LEU A 11 -5.11 33.53 29.06
C LEU A 11 -4.38 32.40 28.31
N ILE A 12 -3.46 31.68 28.96
CA ILE A 12 -2.70 30.59 28.31
C ILE A 12 -3.45 29.24 28.40
N PHE A 13 -4.31 29.07 29.41
CA PHE A 13 -4.98 27.78 29.68
C PHE A 13 -6.20 27.54 28.78
N GLU A 14 -6.87 28.61 28.35
CA GLU A 14 -8.14 28.56 27.60
C GLU A 14 -7.93 28.25 26.11
N THR A 15 -6.78 28.61 25.55
CA THR A 15 -6.36 28.21 24.19
C THR A 15 -5.97 26.73 24.14
N GLN A 16 -5.32 26.22 25.20
CA GLN A 16 -4.92 24.83 25.32
C GLN A 16 -6.15 23.90 25.33
N ALA A 17 -7.18 24.22 26.12
CA ALA A 17 -8.40 23.41 26.23
C ALA A 17 -9.24 23.37 24.93
N LYS A 18 -9.24 24.45 24.15
CA LYS A 18 -9.94 24.53 22.85
C LYS A 18 -9.20 23.77 21.74
N ALA A 19 -7.86 23.73 21.80
CA ALA A 19 -7.03 22.87 20.96
C ALA A 19 -7.23 21.38 21.30
N ASP A 20 -7.38 21.07 22.60
CA ASP A 20 -7.54 19.70 23.11
C ASP A 20 -8.88 19.03 22.72
N TRP A 21 -9.94 19.83 22.51
CA TRP A 21 -11.22 19.32 21.98
C TRP A 21 -11.17 19.02 20.47
N ARG A 22 -10.38 19.78 19.68
CA ARG A 22 -10.25 19.59 18.22
C ARG A 22 -9.50 18.31 17.86
N CYS A 23 -8.46 17.95 18.60
CA CYS A 23 -7.70 16.71 18.40
C CYS A 23 -8.52 15.44 18.66
N ARG A 24 -9.55 15.53 19.51
CA ARG A 24 -10.38 14.38 19.88
C ARG A 24 -11.38 13.97 18.80
N MET A 25 -11.66 14.86 17.84
CA MET A 25 -12.79 14.73 16.90
C MET A 25 -12.37 14.57 15.42
N ALA A 26 -11.11 14.84 15.06
CA ALA A 26 -10.66 14.97 13.66
C ALA A 26 -10.03 13.71 13.03
N HIS A 27 -10.26 12.51 13.58
CA HIS A 27 -9.76 11.26 12.96
C HIS A 27 -10.83 10.60 12.09
N ASP A 28 -11.15 11.24 10.95
CA ASP A 28 -11.80 10.51 9.86
C ASP A 28 -10.84 9.42 9.39
N THR A 29 -11.26 8.18 9.63
CA THR A 29 -10.39 7.01 9.50
C THR A 29 -10.34 6.59 8.03
N ILE A 30 -9.33 7.05 7.30
CA ILE A 30 -8.87 6.31 6.12
C ILE A 30 -8.43 4.93 6.63
N ALA A 31 -8.93 3.86 5.99
CA ALA A 31 -8.56 2.50 6.32
C ALA A 31 -7.03 2.36 6.26
N SER A 32 -6.40 2.31 7.43
CA SER A 32 -4.95 2.27 7.61
C SER A 32 -4.44 0.85 7.37
N SER A 33 -3.39 0.71 6.59
CA SER A 33 -2.63 -0.53 6.47
C SER A 33 -2.09 -0.97 7.84
N ALA A 34 -1.95 -2.29 8.05
CA ALA A 34 -1.61 -2.87 9.36
C ALA A 34 -0.30 -2.33 10.00
N PRO A 35 0.77 -1.97 9.26
CA PRO A 35 1.96 -1.34 9.84
C PRO A 35 1.72 0.11 10.28
N ILE A 36 1.04 0.92 9.46
CA ILE A 36 0.72 2.31 9.78
C ILE A 36 -0.23 2.40 10.98
N GLY A 37 -1.17 1.46 11.08
CA GLY A 37 -2.07 1.38 12.23
C GLY A 37 -1.32 1.11 13.54
N ARG A 38 -0.26 0.29 13.49
CA ARG A 38 0.62 0.06 14.65
C ARG A 38 1.44 1.30 15.00
N ILE A 39 1.99 2.00 14.00
CA ILE A 39 2.72 3.25 14.22
C ILE A 39 1.80 4.30 14.87
N ARG A 40 0.58 4.48 14.33
CA ARG A 40 -0.44 5.37 14.88
C ARG A 40 -0.84 4.98 16.30
N ALA A 41 -0.91 3.68 16.62
CA ALA A 41 -1.16 3.21 17.97
C ALA A 41 -0.03 3.54 18.96
N ILE A 42 1.24 3.42 18.55
CA ILE A 42 2.40 3.78 19.38
C ILE A 42 2.45 5.30 19.58
N ILE A 43 2.24 6.09 18.53
CA ILE A 43 2.21 7.55 18.61
C ILE A 43 1.15 8.03 19.60
N ARG A 44 0.01 7.34 19.69
CA ARG A 44 -1.04 7.66 20.66
C ARG A 44 -0.60 7.52 22.11
N THR A 45 0.43 6.71 22.39
CA THR A 45 0.98 6.54 23.75
C THR A 45 2.10 7.55 24.08
N VAL A 46 2.55 8.32 23.10
CA VAL A 46 3.58 9.36 23.28
C VAL A 46 2.89 10.69 23.61
N ASP A 47 3.45 11.44 24.57
CA ASP A 47 3.00 12.77 24.94
C ASP A 47 3.44 13.81 23.90
N LEU A 48 2.79 13.78 22.74
CA LEU A 48 2.91 14.79 21.69
C LEU A 48 1.80 15.83 21.85
N ASP A 49 2.16 17.10 21.70
CA ASP A 49 1.18 18.15 21.53
C ASP A 49 0.34 17.93 20.25
N CYS A 50 -0.82 18.57 20.25
CA CYS A 50 -1.81 18.46 19.19
C CYS A 50 -1.27 18.82 17.80
N GLU A 51 -0.44 19.86 17.70
CA GLU A 51 0.10 20.31 16.41
C GLU A 51 1.08 19.27 15.84
N CYS A 52 1.93 18.70 16.70
CA CYS A 52 2.84 17.64 16.32
C CYS A 52 2.09 16.37 15.89
N ARG A 53 0.98 16.05 16.58
CA ARG A 53 0.13 14.90 16.25
C ARG A 53 -0.53 15.06 14.88
N ASP A 54 -1.15 16.20 14.61
CA ASP A 54 -1.80 16.48 13.32
C ASP A 54 -0.81 16.43 12.15
N LYS A 55 0.38 17.03 12.31
CA LYS A 55 1.44 16.97 11.30
C LYS A 55 1.90 15.54 11.02
N LEU A 56 1.98 14.73 12.07
CA LEU A 56 2.41 13.34 11.96
C LEU A 56 1.35 12.47 11.28
N ASP A 57 0.08 12.62 11.65
CA ASP A 57 -1.01 11.89 10.99
C ASP A 57 -1.12 12.25 9.51
N LEU A 58 -1.01 13.53 9.15
CA LEU A 58 -0.95 13.97 7.75
C LEU A 58 0.24 13.35 7.00
N ALA A 59 1.41 13.28 7.63
CA ALA A 59 2.59 12.66 7.05
C ALA A 59 2.39 11.15 6.83
N LEU A 60 1.76 10.45 7.80
CA LEU A 60 1.46 9.03 7.70
C LEU A 60 0.41 8.74 6.62
N ASP A 61 -0.63 9.55 6.50
CA ASP A 61 -1.65 9.41 5.45
C ASP A 61 -1.03 9.61 4.05
N ARG A 62 -0.18 10.64 3.89
CA ARG A 62 0.56 10.87 2.64
C ARG A 62 1.50 9.71 2.32
N PHE A 63 2.21 9.19 3.33
CA PHE A 63 3.10 8.05 3.16
C PHE A 63 2.32 6.81 2.71
N GLU A 64 1.19 6.54 3.34
CA GLU A 64 0.36 5.40 3.00
C GLU A 64 -0.18 5.47 1.56
N LEU A 65 -0.58 6.65 1.11
CA LEU A 65 -0.97 6.89 -0.28
C LEU A 65 0.18 6.62 -1.26
N LEU A 66 1.39 7.08 -0.94
CA LEU A 66 2.58 6.87 -1.78
C LEU A 66 2.97 5.39 -1.86
N GLU A 67 2.95 4.68 -0.73
CA GLU A 67 3.26 3.25 -0.68
C GLU A 67 2.20 2.41 -1.40
N ARG A 68 0.90 2.73 -1.28
CA ARG A 68 -0.15 2.07 -2.09
C ARG A 68 0.12 2.26 -3.58
N ARG A 69 0.41 3.47 -4.03
CA ARG A 69 0.73 3.75 -5.45
C ARG A 69 1.99 3.03 -5.91
N ARG A 70 3.02 2.94 -5.06
CA ARG A 70 4.22 2.15 -5.35
C ARG A 70 3.89 0.67 -5.50
N HIS A 71 3.15 0.11 -4.55
CA HIS A 71 2.78 -1.30 -4.56
C HIS A 71 1.94 -1.68 -5.79
N LEU A 72 0.98 -0.83 -6.18
CA LEU A 72 0.19 -1.04 -7.40
C LEU A 72 1.07 -1.09 -8.67
N ARG A 73 2.09 -0.23 -8.77
CA ARG A 73 3.04 -0.25 -9.89
C ARG A 73 3.84 -1.56 -9.89
N THR A 74 4.31 -2.00 -8.72
CA THR A 74 5.02 -3.27 -8.57
C THR A 74 4.15 -4.45 -9.01
N LEU A 75 2.89 -4.53 -8.58
CA LEU A 75 1.99 -5.63 -9.01
C LEU A 75 1.78 -5.68 -10.53
N ILE A 76 1.70 -4.54 -11.21
CA ILE A 76 1.62 -4.51 -12.68
C ILE A 76 2.93 -4.99 -13.31
N GLN A 77 4.07 -4.57 -12.78
CA GLN A 77 5.38 -5.00 -13.28
C GLN A 77 5.58 -6.50 -13.07
N ASP A 78 5.22 -7.02 -11.91
CA ASP A 78 5.32 -8.45 -11.59
C ASP A 78 4.42 -9.28 -12.53
N ALA A 79 3.17 -8.86 -12.75
CA ALA A 79 2.27 -9.54 -13.67
C ALA A 79 2.75 -9.51 -15.13
N ARG A 80 3.36 -8.39 -15.57
CA ARG A 80 4.01 -8.32 -16.90
C ARG A 80 5.17 -9.29 -16.98
N HIS A 81 5.99 -9.37 -15.94
CA HIS A 81 7.09 -10.32 -15.88
C HIS A 81 6.60 -11.78 -15.94
N GLN A 82 5.50 -12.11 -15.26
CA GLN A 82 4.88 -13.45 -15.40
C GLN A 82 4.42 -13.72 -16.84
N ALA A 83 3.84 -12.73 -17.52
CA ALA A 83 3.43 -12.89 -18.92
C ALA A 83 4.62 -13.12 -19.86
N GLU A 84 5.73 -12.40 -19.63
CA GLU A 84 6.99 -12.61 -20.37
C GLU A 84 7.57 -14.00 -20.12
N GLN A 85 7.60 -14.47 -18.87
CA GLN A 85 8.04 -15.83 -18.55
C GLN A 85 7.17 -16.90 -19.23
N ILE A 86 5.84 -16.73 -19.22
CA ILE A 86 4.93 -17.64 -19.92
C ILE A 86 5.22 -17.66 -21.42
N ALA A 87 5.43 -16.50 -22.04
CA ALA A 87 5.77 -16.44 -23.46
C ALA A 87 7.06 -17.22 -23.78
N SER A 88 8.11 -17.05 -22.96
CA SER A 88 9.36 -17.82 -23.13
C SER A 88 9.15 -19.32 -22.93
N MET A 89 8.34 -19.76 -21.96
CA MET A 89 8.05 -21.18 -21.76
C MET A 89 7.19 -21.76 -22.90
N LEU A 90 6.28 -20.97 -23.47
CA LEU A 90 5.51 -21.36 -24.65
C LEU A 90 6.41 -21.53 -25.88
N ASP A 91 7.45 -20.71 -26.04
CA ASP A 91 8.43 -20.88 -27.10
C ASP A 91 9.19 -22.21 -26.96
N LEU A 92 9.56 -22.62 -25.73
CA LEU A 92 10.17 -23.94 -25.47
C LEU A 92 9.19 -25.08 -25.75
N LEU A 93 7.92 -24.94 -25.36
CA LEU A 93 6.90 -25.95 -25.63
C LEU A 93 6.64 -26.20 -27.13
N ARG A 94 7.11 -25.33 -28.03
CA ARG A 94 7.03 -25.58 -29.48
C ARG A 94 7.85 -26.80 -29.91
N GLU A 95 8.82 -27.24 -29.10
CA GLU A 95 9.52 -28.52 -29.31
C GLU A 95 8.55 -29.71 -29.35
N LEU A 96 7.36 -29.59 -28.75
CA LEU A 96 6.30 -30.61 -28.85
C LEU A 96 5.89 -30.90 -30.31
N ASP A 97 5.99 -29.92 -31.21
CA ASP A 97 5.69 -30.11 -32.64
C ASP A 97 6.70 -31.06 -33.33
N GLU A 98 7.88 -31.22 -32.74
CA GLU A 98 8.97 -32.07 -33.24
C GLU A 98 8.93 -33.48 -32.63
N ILE A 99 8.19 -33.67 -31.53
CA ILE A 99 8.05 -34.97 -30.87
C ILE A 99 7.12 -35.88 -31.67
N ARG A 100 7.66 -37.01 -32.08
CA ARG A 100 6.91 -38.03 -32.80
C ARG A 100 6.28 -39.03 -31.84
N ALA A 101 5.21 -39.66 -32.28
CA ALA A 101 4.51 -40.69 -31.49
C ALA A 101 5.37 -41.94 -31.20
N ASP A 102 6.47 -42.14 -31.94
CA ASP A 102 7.45 -43.20 -31.75
C ASP A 102 8.66 -42.76 -30.91
N GLU A 103 8.61 -41.60 -30.26
CA GLU A 103 9.66 -41.17 -29.33
C GLU A 103 9.84 -42.20 -28.21
N SER A 104 11.09 -42.61 -28.03
CA SER A 104 11.49 -43.69 -27.12
C SER A 104 12.07 -43.16 -25.80
N ASP A 105 12.57 -41.93 -25.81
CA ASP A 105 13.06 -41.27 -24.60
C ASP A 105 11.90 -40.67 -23.81
N GLY A 106 11.49 -41.39 -22.77
CA GLY A 106 10.43 -40.97 -21.86
C GLY A 106 10.73 -39.68 -21.08
N SER A 107 12.01 -39.30 -20.94
CA SER A 107 12.41 -38.13 -20.15
C SER A 107 11.97 -36.82 -20.78
N VAL A 108 11.86 -36.75 -22.11
CA VAL A 108 11.37 -35.57 -22.84
C VAL A 108 9.94 -35.22 -22.42
N PHE A 109 9.08 -36.23 -22.21
CA PHE A 109 7.70 -35.99 -21.77
C PHE A 109 7.61 -35.46 -20.34
N GLU A 110 8.54 -35.88 -19.46
CA GLU A 110 8.63 -35.36 -18.09
C GLU A 110 9.09 -33.90 -18.09
N GLU A 111 10.08 -33.55 -18.92
CA GLU A 111 10.54 -32.16 -19.07
C GLU A 111 9.42 -31.24 -19.59
N LEU A 112 8.63 -31.70 -20.56
CA LEU A 112 7.46 -30.97 -21.04
C LEU A 112 6.37 -30.82 -19.97
N ALA A 113 6.13 -31.86 -19.16
CA ALA A 113 5.19 -31.78 -18.04
C ALA A 113 5.63 -30.71 -17.03
N LEU A 114 6.93 -30.64 -16.71
CA LEU A 114 7.49 -29.60 -15.85
C LEU A 114 7.32 -28.19 -16.45
N LEU A 115 7.43 -28.02 -17.76
CA LEU A 115 7.15 -26.74 -18.43
C LEU A 115 5.67 -26.33 -18.29
N PHE A 116 4.73 -27.26 -18.44
CA PHE A 116 3.31 -26.99 -18.20
C PHE A 116 3.03 -26.58 -16.75
N ASP A 117 3.64 -27.28 -15.77
CA ASP A 117 3.53 -26.93 -14.36
C ASP A 117 4.09 -25.54 -14.06
N ALA A 118 5.24 -25.20 -14.64
CA ALA A 118 5.85 -23.87 -14.50
C ALA A 118 4.97 -22.76 -15.08
N ILE A 119 4.35 -22.97 -16.25
CA ILE A 119 3.37 -22.05 -16.83
C ILE A 119 2.16 -21.89 -15.90
N ALA A 120 1.63 -22.98 -15.34
CA ALA A 120 0.50 -22.93 -14.43
C ALA A 120 0.82 -22.09 -13.18
N VAL A 121 2.02 -22.26 -12.61
CA VAL A 121 2.50 -21.48 -11.45
C VAL A 121 2.65 -19.99 -11.80
N ALA A 122 3.26 -19.67 -12.94
CA ALA A 122 3.42 -18.29 -13.40
C ALA A 122 2.05 -17.61 -13.65
N ALA A 123 1.13 -18.31 -14.31
CA ALA A 123 -0.21 -17.83 -14.56
C ALA A 123 -1.01 -17.60 -13.26
N ALA A 124 -0.92 -18.53 -12.32
CA ALA A 124 -1.56 -18.39 -11.00
C ALA A 124 -0.99 -17.20 -10.22
N THR A 125 0.33 -16.97 -10.32
CA THR A 125 1.00 -15.82 -9.70
C THR A 125 0.53 -14.50 -10.31
N GLY A 126 0.56 -14.36 -11.63
CA GLY A 126 0.07 -13.15 -12.30
C GLY A 126 -1.41 -12.87 -11.99
N ALA A 127 -2.25 -13.92 -11.96
CA ALA A 127 -3.66 -13.78 -11.59
C ALA A 127 -3.84 -13.31 -10.14
N ARG A 128 -3.03 -13.83 -9.20
CA ARG A 128 -3.02 -13.40 -7.80
C ARG A 128 -2.63 -11.92 -7.68
N ASP A 129 -1.60 -11.48 -8.41
CA ASP A 129 -1.15 -10.10 -8.38
C ASP A 129 -2.21 -9.14 -8.93
N MET A 130 -2.92 -9.52 -9.99
CA MET A 130 -4.03 -8.72 -10.54
C MET A 130 -5.23 -8.66 -9.60
N ARG A 131 -5.55 -9.75 -8.90
CA ARG A 131 -6.59 -9.74 -7.86
C ARG A 131 -6.19 -8.85 -6.69
N HIS A 132 -4.92 -8.88 -6.29
CA HIS A 132 -4.39 -8.01 -5.22
C HIS A 132 -4.41 -6.54 -5.65
N PHE A 133 -4.03 -6.25 -6.89
CA PHE A 133 -4.09 -4.91 -7.48
C PHE A 133 -5.50 -4.36 -7.38
N ARG A 134 -6.51 -5.14 -7.78
CA ARG A 134 -7.92 -4.74 -7.70
C ARG A 134 -8.32 -4.36 -6.27
N THR A 135 -7.93 -5.16 -5.28
CA THR A 135 -8.24 -4.89 -3.87
C THR A 135 -7.59 -3.58 -3.38
N LEU A 136 -6.32 -3.34 -3.70
CA LEU A 136 -5.61 -2.13 -3.29
C LEU A 136 -6.07 -0.87 -4.04
N HIS A 137 -6.37 -1.02 -5.33
CA HIS A 137 -6.85 0.08 -6.17
C HIS A 137 -8.24 0.55 -5.73
N ALA A 138 -9.14 -0.36 -5.36
CA ALA A 138 -10.46 -0.01 -4.84
C ALA A 138 -10.40 0.84 -3.54
N GLY A 139 -9.29 0.77 -2.80
CA GLY A 139 -9.07 1.55 -1.59
C GLY A 139 -8.40 2.91 -1.83
N LEU A 140 -8.08 3.30 -3.06
CA LEU A 140 -7.52 4.63 -3.34
C LEU A 140 -8.64 5.68 -3.41
N PRO A 141 -8.49 6.83 -2.74
CA PRO A 141 -9.40 7.96 -2.97
C PRO A 141 -9.29 8.40 -4.43
N ALA A 142 -10.40 8.89 -5.00
CA ALA A 142 -10.42 9.46 -6.33
C ALA A 142 -9.34 10.57 -6.41
N PRO A 143 -8.67 10.73 -7.56
CA PRO A 143 -7.73 11.83 -7.72
C PRO A 143 -8.50 13.13 -7.48
N GLU A 144 -8.11 13.88 -6.44
CA GLU A 144 -8.62 15.23 -6.23
C GLU A 144 -8.34 16.02 -7.51
N THR A 145 -9.41 16.39 -8.23
CA THR A 145 -9.32 17.38 -9.29
C THR A 145 -8.79 18.65 -8.65
N PRO A 146 -7.68 19.24 -9.13
CA PRO A 146 -7.19 20.49 -8.57
C PRO A 146 -8.29 21.53 -8.76
N ASP A 147 -8.92 21.93 -7.65
CA ASP A 147 -9.88 23.03 -7.64
C ASP A 147 -9.15 24.27 -8.15
N GLY A 148 -9.59 24.74 -9.30
CA GLY A 148 -8.98 25.85 -9.99
C GLY A 148 -9.25 27.13 -9.22
N THR A 149 -8.41 27.45 -8.24
CA THR A 149 -8.23 28.84 -7.77
C THR A 149 -6.93 28.97 -7.00
N VAL A 150 -5.91 29.52 -7.67
CA VAL A 150 -4.82 30.26 -7.01
C VAL A 150 -5.17 31.74 -7.22
N PRO A 151 -5.03 32.61 -6.19
CA PRO A 151 -5.56 33.99 -6.18
C PRO A 151 -5.10 34.88 -7.35
#